data_AF-A0A7C9AJG6-F1
#
_entry.id   AF-A0A7C9AJG6-F1
#
_cell.length_a   1.000
_cell.length_b   1.000
_cell.length_c   1.000
_cell.angle_alpha   90.00
_cell.angle_beta   90.00
_cell.angle_gamma   90.00
#
_symmetry.space_group_name_H-M   'P 1'
#
loop_
_entity.id
_entity.type
_entity.pdbx_description
1 polymer ?
#
loop_
_entity_poly.entity_id
_entity_poly.type
_entity_poly.pdbx_seq_one_letter_code
_entity_poly.pdbx_strand_id
1 'polypeptide(L)'
;DPKLQGDFDKNQAARILSVALACLHLDASLRPTMRKVVQILMNSEEPLMSLPDARPSGVYLSLYGFSNPPSVVNSSPTAASTSFPRHYDTYEDSSDFPDES
;
A
#
# COMPACT_ATOMS: atom_id res chain seq x y z
N ASP A 1 21.11 9.81 6.82
CA ASP A 1 21.72 8.88 5.87
C ASP A 1 23.17 9.27 5.68
N PRO A 2 24.12 8.41 6.08
CA PRO A 2 25.56 8.67 5.91
C PRO A 2 25.94 9.03 4.48
N LYS A 3 25.18 8.57 3.47
CA LYS A 3 25.45 8.88 2.06
C LYS A 3 25.17 10.33 1.69
N LEU A 4 24.24 11.00 2.37
CA LEU A 4 23.96 12.43 2.12
C LEU A 4 24.96 13.35 2.82
N GLN A 5 25.70 12.88 3.84
CA GLN A 5 26.70 13.69 4.56
C GLN A 5 26.18 15.06 5.08
N GLY A 6 24.86 15.19 5.28
CA GLY A 6 24.22 16.45 5.65
C GLY A 6 24.02 17.44 4.49
N ASP A 7 24.44 17.08 3.28
CA ASP A 7 24.27 17.86 2.05
C ASP A 7 22.91 17.55 1.42
N PHE A 8 21.88 18.22 1.93
CA PHE A 8 20.54 18.21 1.35
C PHE A 8 19.80 19.51 1.64
N ASP A 9 18.91 19.87 0.73
CA ASP A 9 17.99 20.98 0.96
C ASP A 9 16.93 20.58 2.00
N LYS A 10 16.94 21.27 3.15
CA LYS A 10 16.01 21.01 4.25
C LYS A 10 14.55 21.20 3.84
N ASN A 11 14.26 22.18 2.98
CA ASN A 11 12.91 22.41 2.48
C ASN A 11 12.50 21.24 1.60
N GLN A 12 13.36 20.82 0.64
CA GLN A 12 13.06 19.67 -0.22
C GLN A 12 12.84 18.39 0.59
N ALA A 13 13.69 18.14 1.60
CA ALA A 13 13.53 17.00 2.49
C ALA A 13 12.21 17.04 3.27
N ALA A 14 11.81 18.21 3.78
CA ALA A 14 10.52 18.37 4.46
C ALA A 14 9.34 18.09 3.51
N ARG A 15 9.42 18.51 2.24
CA ARG A 15 8.40 18.19 1.23
C ARG A 15 8.31 16.70 0.96
N ILE A 16 9.44 16.05 0.71
CA ILE A 16 9.50 14.60 0.47
C ILE A 16 8.89 13.85 1.66
N LEU A 17 9.25 14.24 2.88
CA LEU A 17 8.71 13.63 4.08
C LEU A 17 7.20 13.85 4.21
N SER A 18 6.70 15.05 3.93
CA SER A 18 5.26 15.34 3.97
C SER A 18 4.46 14.47 2.99
N VAL A 19 5.00 14.28 1.78
CA VAL A 19 4.39 13.43 0.76
C VAL A 19 4.42 11.97 1.19
N ALA A 20 5.56 11.48 1.68
CA ALA A 20 5.70 10.11 2.14
C ALA A 20 4.69 9.77 3.26
N LEU A 21 4.51 10.67 4.22
CA LEU A 21 3.55 10.49 5.31
C LEU A 21 2.11 10.41 4.80
N ALA A 22 1.71 11.28 3.87
CA ALA A 22 0.37 11.23 3.30
C ALA A 22 0.15 9.99 2.41
N CYS A 23 1.17 9.53 1.68
CA CYS A 23 1.09 8.30 0.89
C CYS A 23 0.90 7.05 1.75
N LEU A 24 1.41 7.07 2.99
CA LEU A 24 1.27 5.97 3.95
C LEU A 24 -0.03 6.04 4.78
N HIS A 25 -0.97 6.91 4.42
CA HIS A 25 -2.22 7.04 5.15
C HIS A 25 -3.01 5.72 5.17
N LEU A 26 -3.59 5.38 6.34
CA LEU A 26 -4.33 4.12 6.54
C LEU A 26 -5.55 4.04 5.64
N ASP A 27 -6.29 5.14 5.56
CA ASP A 27 -7.37 5.30 4.59
C ASP A 27 -6.80 5.63 3.21
N ALA A 28 -7.06 4.75 2.24
CA ALA A 28 -6.61 4.89 0.86
C ALA A 28 -7.22 6.11 0.16
N SER A 29 -8.43 6.53 0.54
CA SER A 29 -9.11 7.69 -0.06
C SER A 29 -8.43 9.02 0.29
N LEU A 30 -7.70 9.06 1.41
CA LEU A 30 -6.95 10.23 1.86
C LEU A 30 -5.52 10.27 1.33
N ARG A 31 -5.07 9.22 0.62
CA ARG A 31 -3.75 9.22 -0.04
C ARG A 31 -3.78 10.14 -1.26
N PRO A 32 -2.69 10.89 -1.52
CA PRO A 32 -2.63 11.76 -2.70
C PRO A 32 -2.57 10.93 -3.99
N THR A 33 -3.11 11.50 -5.07
CA THR A 33 -2.90 10.95 -6.41
C THR A 33 -1.46 11.17 -6.87
N MET A 34 -0.96 10.30 -7.76
CA MET A 34 0.39 10.47 -8.32
C MET A 34 0.61 11.83 -9.00
N ARG A 35 -0.43 12.41 -9.62
CA ARG A 35 -0.36 13.76 -10.19
C ARG A 35 -0.04 14.81 -9.13
N LYS A 36 -0.75 14.76 -7.99
CA LYS A 36 -0.52 15.69 -6.87
C LYS A 36 0.86 15.47 -6.24
N VAL A 37 1.30 14.23 -6.11
CA VAL A 37 2.65 13.89 -5.63
C VAL A 37 3.72 14.56 -6.50
N VAL A 38 3.63 14.41 -7.82
CA VAL A 38 4.59 15.03 -8.76
C VAL A 38 4.55 16.55 -8.67
N GLN A 39 3.36 17.16 -8.58
CA GLN A 39 3.25 18.61 -8.41
C GLN A 39 3.98 19.09 -7.15
N ILE A 40 3.77 18.45 -6.00
CA ILE A 40 4.43 18.85 -4.74
C ILE A 40 5.95 18.69 -4.82
N LEU A 41 6.44 17.64 -5.48
CA LEU A 41 7.86 17.34 -5.55
C LEU A 41 8.63 18.18 -6.59
N MET A 42 7.98 18.53 -7.70
CA MET A 42 8.63 19.25 -8.80
C MET A 42 8.41 20.76 -8.76
N ASN A 43 7.36 21.24 -8.11
CA ASN A 43 7.05 22.66 -7.99
C ASN A 43 7.33 23.18 -6.57
N SER A 44 8.29 24.09 -6.42
CA SER A 44 8.60 24.75 -5.15
C SER A 44 7.45 25.63 -4.65
N GLU A 45 6.55 26.08 -5.52
CA GLU A 45 5.43 26.93 -5.10
C GLU A 45 4.18 26.13 -4.74
N GLU A 46 4.20 24.81 -4.95
CA GLU A 46 3.05 23.97 -4.66
C GLU A 46 2.84 23.86 -3.14
N PRO A 47 1.62 24.10 -2.64
CA PRO A 47 1.33 23.98 -1.22
C PRO A 47 1.42 22.52 -0.77
N LEU A 48 2.04 22.34 0.41
CA LEU A 48 2.15 21.02 1.04
C LEU A 48 0.80 20.55 1.56
N MET A 49 0.68 19.24 1.73
CA MET A 49 -0.49 18.65 2.38
C MET A 49 -0.50 19.05 3.85
N SER A 50 -1.69 19.38 4.38
CA SER A 50 -1.87 19.62 5.80
C SER A 50 -1.69 18.32 6.56
N LEU A 51 -0.60 18.20 7.29
CA LEU A 51 -0.36 17.11 8.22
C LEU A 51 -0.61 17.58 9.65
N PRO A 52 -1.05 16.69 10.54
CA PRO A 52 -1.14 17.03 11.95
C PRO A 52 0.26 17.33 12.51
N ASP A 53 0.38 18.41 13.29
CA ASP A 53 1.65 18.85 13.89
C ASP A 53 2.16 17.90 14.98
N ALA A 54 1.30 17.01 15.47
CA ALA A 54 1.63 16.03 16.49
C ALA A 54 1.46 14.61 15.98
N ARG A 55 2.38 13.73 16.39
CA ARG A 55 2.25 12.30 16.17
C ARG A 55 1.03 11.79 16.95
N PRO A 56 0.10 11.06 16.33
CA PRO A 56 -0.98 10.42 17.08
C PRO A 56 -0.39 9.44 18.11
N SER A 57 -0.94 9.44 19.32
CA SER A 57 -0.44 8.59 20.42
C SER A 57 -0.70 7.10 20.20
N GLY A 58 -1.63 6.77 19.31
CA GLY A 58 -1.93 5.41 18.90
C GLY A 58 -2.76 5.44 17.62
N VAL A 59 -2.74 4.33 16.90
CA VAL A 59 -3.54 4.14 15.68
C VAL A 59 -4.34 2.87 15.87
N TYR A 60 -5.67 2.97 15.82
CA TYR A 60 -6.56 1.82 15.96
C TYR A 60 -6.77 1.18 14.59
N LEU A 61 -6.19 0.00 14.40
CA LEU A 61 -6.40 -0.80 13.20
C LEU A 61 -7.61 -1.70 13.43
N SER A 62 -8.68 -1.46 12.68
CA SER A 62 -9.85 -2.34 12.67
C SER A 62 -9.48 -3.65 11.97
N LEU A 63 -9.25 -4.70 12.76
CA LEU A 63 -8.95 -6.06 12.30
C LEU A 63 -10.21 -6.88 12.00
N TYR A 64 -11.34 -6.24 11.67
CA TYR A 64 -12.64 -6.91 11.43
C TYR A 64 -12.65 -7.93 10.27
N GLY A 65 -11.50 -8.19 9.62
CA GLY A 65 -11.27 -9.29 8.68
C GLY A 65 -10.55 -10.53 9.24
N PHE A 66 -10.07 -10.51 10.51
CA PHE A 66 -9.43 -11.67 11.16
C PHE A 66 -10.36 -12.45 12.09
N SER A 67 -11.62 -12.03 12.21
CA SER A 67 -12.58 -12.60 13.14
C SER A 67 -13.32 -13.81 12.56
N ASN A 68 -12.57 -14.87 12.26
CA ASN A 68 -13.07 -16.22 12.48
C ASN A 68 -12.08 -16.88 13.45
N PRO A 69 -12.36 -16.96 14.77
CA PRO A 69 -11.65 -17.96 15.58
C PRO A 69 -11.90 -19.31 14.90
N PRO A 70 -10.88 -20.18 14.70
CA PRO A 70 -11.14 -21.51 14.21
C PRO A 70 -12.10 -22.17 15.20
N SER A 71 -13.34 -22.35 14.79
CA SER A 71 -14.28 -23.21 15.48
C SER A 71 -13.58 -24.56 15.61
N VAL A 72 -13.25 -24.95 16.84
CA VAL A 72 -12.72 -26.27 17.17
C VAL A 72 -13.80 -27.27 16.78
N VAL A 73 -13.77 -27.70 15.52
CA VAL A 73 -14.49 -28.89 15.08
C VAL A 73 -13.57 -30.05 15.43
N ASN A 74 -13.98 -30.79 16.45
CA ASN A 74 -13.35 -32.03 16.84
C ASN A 74 -13.58 -33.07 15.74
N SER A 75 -12.68 -33.10 14.76
CA SER A 75 -12.56 -34.15 13.76
C SER A 75 -11.09 -34.45 13.56
N SER A 76 -10.72 -35.71 13.81
CA SER A 76 -9.39 -36.32 13.78
C SER A 76 -8.43 -35.84 12.68
N PRO A 77 -7.10 -35.94 12.87
CA PRO A 77 -6.12 -35.29 12.01
C PRO A 77 -5.97 -36.08 10.71
N THR A 78 -6.37 -35.51 9.57
CA THR A 78 -5.90 -35.94 8.26
C THR A 78 -4.98 -34.87 7.70
N ALA A 79 -3.70 -35.21 7.62
CA ALA A 79 -2.66 -34.39 7.01
C ALA A 79 -3.03 -34.05 5.57
N ALA A 80 -3.17 -32.76 5.26
CA ALA A 80 -3.20 -32.27 3.89
C ALA A 80 -2.32 -31.03 3.80
N SER A 81 -1.11 -31.24 3.28
CA SER A 81 -0.20 -30.21 2.82
C SER A 81 -0.84 -29.45 1.66
N THR A 82 -1.11 -28.15 1.80
CA THR A 82 -1.52 -27.37 0.62
C THR A 82 -1.07 -25.91 0.69
N SER A 83 -0.18 -25.62 -0.25
CA SER A 83 0.20 -24.34 -0.87
C SER A 83 -0.67 -23.11 -0.63
N PHE A 84 0.01 -21.98 -0.39
CA PHE A 84 -0.55 -20.62 -0.45
C PHE A 84 -1.18 -20.32 -1.82
N PRO A 85 -2.35 -19.66 -1.90
CA PRO A 85 -2.90 -19.20 -3.17
C PRO A 85 -2.19 -17.93 -3.62
N ARG A 86 -1.41 -18.03 -4.70
CA ARG A 86 -1.08 -16.89 -5.56
C ARG A 86 -2.33 -16.58 -6.38
N HIS A 87 -2.99 -15.47 -6.10
CA HIS A 87 -3.98 -14.90 -7.00
C HIS A 87 -3.24 -14.18 -8.13
N TYR A 88 -3.36 -14.69 -9.35
CA TYR A 88 -3.03 -13.97 -10.57
C TYR A 88 -4.31 -13.98 -11.41
N ASP A 89 -4.79 -12.79 -11.77
CA ASP A 89 -5.99 -12.61 -12.58
C ASP A 89 -5.84 -13.34 -13.93
N THR A 90 -6.81 -14.18 -14.27
CA THR A 90 -6.89 -14.83 -15.58
C THR A 90 -7.58 -13.88 -16.56
N TYR A 91 -6.87 -13.45 -17.59
CA TYR A 91 -7.43 -12.84 -18.79
C TYR A 91 -7.97 -14.00 -19.66
N GLU A 92 -9.28 -14.04 -19.88
CA GLU A 92 -9.92 -14.96 -20.83
C GLU A 92 -9.48 -14.62 -22.27
N ASP A 93 -8.73 -15.52 -22.90
CA ASP A 93 -8.51 -15.53 -24.35
C ASP A 93 -9.03 -16.86 -24.88
N SER A 94 -10.13 -16.82 -25.61
CA SER A 94 -10.73 -17.98 -26.26
C SER A 94 -11.20 -17.60 -27.66
N SER A 95 -10.37 -17.94 -28.65
CA SER A 95 -10.75 -18.11 -30.06
C SER A 95 -9.70 -19.05 -30.67
N ASP A 96 -9.90 -20.36 -30.58
CA ASP A 96 -10.52 -21.21 -31.62
C ASP A 96 -9.83 -21.08 -32.99
N PHE A 97 -8.98 -22.05 -33.32
CA PHE A 97 -8.38 -22.23 -34.65
C PHE A 97 -8.83 -23.61 -35.17
N PRO A 98 -9.55 -23.69 -36.30
CA PRO A 98 -9.91 -24.97 -36.88
C PRO A 98 -8.73 -25.54 -37.69
N ASP A 99 -8.59 -26.86 -37.57
CA ASP A 99 -7.78 -27.76 -38.37
C ASP A 99 -8.41 -27.89 -39.77
N GLU A 100 -7.68 -27.54 -40.83
CA GLU A 100 -8.01 -27.95 -42.20
C GLU A 100 -6.75 -28.46 -42.92
N SER A 101 -6.98 -29.55 -43.66
CA SER A 101 -6.04 -30.51 -44.25
C SER A 101 -5.13 -30.00 -45.37
#